data_AF-A0A0E0Y3H1-F1
#
_entry.id   AF-A0A0E0Y3H1-F1
#
_cell.length_a   1.000
_cell.length_b   1.000
_cell.length_c   1.000
_cell.angle_alpha   90.00
_cell.angle_beta   90.00
_cell.angle_gamma   90.00
#
_symmetry.space_group_name_H-M   'P 1'
#
loop_
_entity.id
_entity.type
_entity.pdbx_description
1 polymer ?
#
loop_
_entity_poly.entity_id
_entity_poly.type
_entity_poly.pdbx_seq_one_letter_code
_entity_poly.pdbx_strand_id
1 'polypeptide(L)'
;MNIDEASGCFILRQRIDIVNAERAKAFSRLTVLFCTPDRLSGRDVIILNSDAIQRVCDEFMVANSELFALVQEYNRIARTCGMDELRITHLG
;
A
#
# COMPACT_ATOMS: atom_id res chain seq x y z
N MET A 1 3.52 15.12 27.58
CA MET A 1 3.26 13.98 26.69
C MET A 1 2.10 13.19 27.28
N ASN A 2 0.97 13.11 26.59
CA ASN A 2 -0.18 12.32 27.08
C ASN A 2 0.11 10.84 26.76
N ILE A 3 0.18 10.00 27.79
CA ILE A 3 0.63 8.59 27.65
C ILE A 3 -0.29 7.80 26.70
N ASP A 4 -1.56 8.19 26.63
CA ASP A 4 -2.57 7.59 25.76
C ASP A 4 -2.32 7.88 24.27
N GLU A 5 -1.94 9.11 23.93
CA GLU A 5 -1.65 9.52 22.55
C GLU A 5 -0.33 8.92 22.03
N ALA A 6 0.69 8.81 22.88
CA ALA A 6 1.94 8.15 22.53
C ALA A 6 1.75 6.65 22.24
N SER A 7 0.87 6.00 23.01
CA SER A 7 0.46 4.61 22.78
C SER A 7 -0.33 4.48 21.47
N GLY A 8 -1.20 5.45 21.17
CA GLY A 8 -1.92 5.55 19.89
C GLY A 8 -0.97 5.66 18.69
N CYS A 9 0.04 6.53 18.76
CA CYS A 9 1.08 6.64 17.72
C CYS A 9 1.84 5.33 17.51
N PHE A 10 2.17 4.60 18.58
CA PHE A 10 2.86 3.31 18.48
C PHE A 10 2.00 2.25 17.75
N ILE A 11 0.70 2.16 18.10
CA ILE A 11 -0.24 1.24 17.44
C ILE A 11 -0.42 1.60 15.96
N LEU A 12 -0.60 2.90 15.67
CA LEU A 12 -0.72 3.38 14.29
C LEU A 12 0.55 3.07 13.48
N ARG A 13 1.72 3.20 14.10
CA ARG A 13 2.99 2.87 13.43
C ARG A 13 3.07 1.40 13.04
N GLN A 14 2.70 0.48 13.94
CA GLN A 14 2.66 -0.95 13.63
C GLN A 14 1.68 -1.26 12.49
N ARG A 15 0.52 -0.61 12.49
CA ARG A 15 -0.48 -0.79 11.44
C ARG A 15 -0.01 -0.24 10.09
N ILE A 16 0.66 0.91 10.08
CA ILE A 16 1.32 1.47 8.90
C ILE A 16 2.31 0.46 8.31
N ASP A 17 3.14 -0.17 9.14
CA ASP A 17 4.13 -1.15 8.67
C ASP A 17 3.46 -2.39 8.04
N ILE A 18 2.38 -2.90 8.63
CA ILE A 18 1.60 -4.02 8.10
C ILE A 18 0.98 -3.67 6.75
N VAL A 19 0.22 -2.57 6.67
CA VAL A 19 -0.48 -2.17 5.45
C VAL A 19 0.52 -1.80 4.34
N ASN A 20 1.66 -1.21 4.69
CA ASN A 20 2.73 -0.96 3.73
C ASN A 20 3.31 -2.25 3.13
N ALA A 21 3.47 -3.30 3.94
CA ALA A 21 3.89 -4.61 3.45
C ALA A 21 2.84 -5.25 2.52
N GLU A 22 1.55 -5.14 2.85
CA GLU A 22 0.45 -5.62 2.00
C GLU A 22 0.40 -4.86 0.66
N ARG A 23 0.50 -3.53 0.72
CA ARG A 23 0.60 -2.67 -0.47
C ARG A 23 1.80 -3.07 -1.34
N ALA A 24 2.97 -3.28 -0.75
CA ALA A 24 4.18 -3.68 -1.47
C ALA A 24 4.02 -5.05 -2.15
N LYS A 25 3.35 -6.00 -1.48
CA LYS A 25 3.02 -7.33 -2.04
C LYS A 25 2.06 -7.21 -3.23
N ALA A 26 1.00 -6.41 -3.11
CA ALA A 26 0.06 -6.17 -4.20
C ALA A 26 0.75 -5.50 -5.39
N PHE A 27 1.60 -4.49 -5.14
CA PHE A 27 2.39 -3.82 -6.17
C PHE A 27 3.35 -4.77 -6.88
N SER A 28 4.05 -5.64 -6.14
CA SER A 28 4.92 -6.66 -6.73
C SER A 28 4.15 -7.58 -7.68
N ARG A 29 2.96 -8.06 -7.27
CA ARG A 29 2.09 -8.86 -8.14
C ARG A 29 1.63 -8.10 -9.38
N LEU A 30 1.33 -6.80 -9.27
CA LEU A 30 1.03 -5.96 -10.43
C LEU A 30 2.20 -5.91 -11.39
N THR A 31 3.42 -5.67 -10.91
CA THR A 31 4.60 -5.63 -11.80
C THR A 31 4.80 -6.95 -12.54
N VAL A 32 4.63 -8.10 -11.88
CA VAL A 32 4.72 -9.40 -12.54
C VAL A 32 3.64 -9.56 -13.62
N LEU A 33 2.38 -9.20 -13.31
CA LEU A 33 1.28 -9.31 -14.27
C LEU A 33 1.47 -8.37 -15.47
N PHE A 34 1.77 -7.09 -15.25
CA PHE A 34 1.96 -6.10 -16.31
C PHE A 34 3.23 -6.35 -17.15
N CYS A 35 4.28 -6.94 -16.57
CA CYS A 35 5.49 -7.28 -17.31
C CYS A 35 5.43 -8.65 -18.00
N THR A 36 4.37 -9.43 -17.82
CA THR A 36 4.20 -10.70 -18.54
C THR A 36 3.52 -10.42 -19.88
N PRO A 37 4.24 -10.48 -21.02
CA PRO A 37 3.61 -10.20 -22.30
C PRO A 37 2.62 -11.29 -22.67
N ASP A 38 1.50 -10.89 -23.28
CA ASP A 38 0.71 -11.82 -24.09
C ASP A 38 1.65 -12.45 -25.12
N ARG A 39 1.64 -13.79 -25.21
CA ARG A 39 2.58 -14.49 -26.08
C ARG A 39 1.93 -15.63 -26.83
N LEU A 40 2.32 -15.77 -28.09
CA LEU A 40 2.05 -16.94 -28.92
C LEU A 40 3.21 -17.92 -28.76
N SER A 41 2.93 -19.14 -28.31
CA SER A 41 3.90 -20.21 -28.14
C SER A 41 3.45 -21.44 -28.95
N GLY A 42 3.92 -21.55 -30.18
CA GLY A 42 3.48 -22.60 -31.10
C GLY A 42 2.00 -22.41 -31.47
N ARG A 43 1.13 -23.29 -30.94
CA ARG A 43 -0.34 -23.19 -31.11
C ARG A 43 -1.04 -22.53 -29.91
N ASP A 44 -0.30 -22.25 -28.84
CA ASP A 44 -0.89 -21.70 -27.62
C ASP A 44 -0.86 -20.19 -27.64
N VAL A 45 -2.00 -19.56 -27.35
CA VAL A 45 -2.11 -18.12 -27.10
C VAL A 45 -2.25 -17.94 -25.59
N ILE A 46 -1.28 -17.28 -24.97
CA ILE A 46 -1.32 -16.93 -23.55
C ILE A 46 -1.74 -15.47 -23.47
N ILE A 47 -2.92 -15.23 -22.88
CA ILE A 47 -3.49 -13.90 -22.67
C ILE A 47 -3.61 -13.66 -21.17
N LEU A 48 -3.21 -12.48 -20.72
CA LEU A 48 -3.43 -12.07 -19.35
C LEU A 48 -4.92 -12.03 -19.01
N ASN A 49 -5.27 -12.61 -17.87
CA ASN A 49 -6.64 -12.59 -17.38
C ASN A 49 -6.98 -11.18 -16.85
N SER A 50 -7.87 -10.48 -17.56
CA SER A 50 -8.32 -9.13 -17.21
C SER A 50 -8.90 -9.03 -15.80
N ASP A 51 -9.67 -10.04 -15.37
CA ASP A 51 -10.28 -10.06 -14.04
C ASP A 51 -9.23 -10.29 -12.95
N ALA A 52 -8.16 -11.02 -13.26
CA ALA A 52 -7.03 -11.16 -12.36
C ALA A 52 -6.26 -9.83 -12.24
N ILE A 53 -6.02 -9.13 -13.35
CA ILE A 53 -5.39 -7.81 -13.33
C ILE A 53 -6.21 -6.83 -12.50
N GLN A 54 -7.51 -6.72 -12.80
CA GLN A 54 -8.41 -5.79 -12.10
C GLN A 54 -8.40 -6.04 -10.59
N ARG A 55 -8.49 -7.31 -10.16
CA ARG A 55 -8.45 -7.67 -8.74
C ARG A 55 -7.16 -7.23 -8.05
N VAL A 56 -6.00 -7.43 -8.66
CA VAL A 56 -4.72 -7.00 -8.05
C VAL A 56 -4.62 -5.46 -8.06
N CYS A 57 -5.15 -4.78 -9.08
CA CYS A 57 -5.23 -3.32 -9.10
C CYS A 57 -6.08 -2.80 -7.92
N ASP A 58 -7.25 -3.40 -7.71
CA ASP A 58 -8.15 -3.01 -6.62
C ASP A 58 -7.50 -3.25 -5.25
N GLU A 59 -6.87 -4.42 -5.05
CA GLU A 59 -6.11 -4.73 -3.83
C GLU A 59 -5.03 -3.67 -3.54
N PHE A 60 -4.26 -3.29 -4.56
CA PHE A 60 -3.24 -2.26 -4.43
C PHE A 60 -3.85 -0.89 -4.07
N MET A 61 -4.93 -0.49 -4.76
CA MET A 61 -5.59 0.80 -4.54
C MET A 61 -6.22 0.91 -3.15
N VAL A 62 -6.82 -0.17 -2.64
CA VAL A 62 -7.35 -0.24 -1.28
C VAL A 62 -6.21 -0.10 -0.26
N ALA A 63 -5.16 -0.91 -0.37
CA ALA A 63 -4.02 -0.86 0.56
C ALA A 63 -3.30 0.50 0.53
N ASN A 64 -3.20 1.12 -0.66
CA ASN A 64 -2.61 2.44 -0.81
C ASN A 64 -3.46 3.55 -0.15
N SER A 65 -4.78 3.47 -0.28
CA SER A 65 -5.70 4.41 0.35
C SER A 65 -5.70 4.27 1.87
N GLU A 66 -5.70 3.03 2.38
CA GLU A 66 -5.62 2.76 3.82
C GLU A 66 -4.28 3.27 4.39
N LEU A 67 -3.16 2.99 3.72
CA LEU A 67 -1.85 3.49 4.14
C LEU A 67 -1.83 5.01 4.24
N PHE A 68 -2.38 5.70 3.24
CA PHE A 68 -2.47 7.16 3.24
C PHE A 68 -3.29 7.69 4.42
N ALA A 69 -4.46 7.11 4.68
CA ALA A 69 -5.32 7.50 5.79
C ALA A 69 -4.63 7.28 7.16
N LEU A 70 -3.96 6.14 7.34
CA LEU A 70 -3.21 5.83 8.56
C LEU A 70 -2.06 6.80 8.80
N VAL A 71 -1.30 7.17 7.77
CA VAL A 71 -0.21 8.14 7.88
C VAL A 71 -0.75 9.53 8.22
N GLN A 72 -1.88 9.94 7.63
CA GLN A 72 -2.53 11.22 8.00
C GLN A 72 -2.95 11.24 9.46
N GLU A 73 -3.57 10.17 9.95
CA GLU A 73 -3.99 10.07 11.35
C GLU A 73 -2.79 10.02 12.31
N TYR A 74 -1.74 9.28 11.97
CA TYR A 74 -0.49 9.29 12.72
C TYR A 74 0.09 10.71 12.82
N ASN A 75 0.20 11.43 11.70
CA ASN A 75 0.75 12.79 11.70
C ASN A 75 -0.11 13.77 12.49
N ARG A 76 -1.43 13.59 12.48
CA ARG A 76 -2.35 14.40 13.30
C ARG A 76 -2.02 14.28 14.79
N ILE A 77 -1.79 13.08 15.29
CA ILE A 77 -1.45 12.81 16.70
C ILE A 77 0.01 13.16 17.00
N ALA A 78 0.93 12.84 16.09
CA ALA A 78 2.35 13.16 16.24
C ALA A 78 2.57 14.66 16.46
N ARG A 79 1.84 15.50 15.72
CA ARG A 79 1.89 16.96 15.86
C ARG A 79 1.41 17.47 17.21
N THR A 80 0.39 16.84 17.82
CA THR A 80 -0.10 17.25 19.14
C THR A 80 0.85 16.82 20.27
N CYS A 81 1.60 15.75 20.05
CA CYS A 81 2.47 15.14 21.06
C CYS A 81 3.95 15.51 20.94
N GLY A 82 4.34 16.25 19.90
CA GLY A 82 5.73 16.60 19.62
C GLY A 82 6.58 15.41 19.10
N MET A 83 5.95 14.44 18.44
CA MET A 83 6.63 13.35 17.75
C MET A 83 6.92 13.72 16.28
N ASP A 84 7.88 13.03 15.67
CA ASP A 84 8.23 13.26 14.27
C ASP A 84 7.10 12.82 13.32
N GLU A 85 6.73 13.71 12.40
CA GLU A 85 5.76 13.41 11.34
C GLU A 85 6.42 12.58 10.22
N LEU A 86 5.62 11.72 9.58
CA LEU A 86 6.01 10.97 8.39
C LEU A 86 5.81 11.81 7.14
N ARG A 87 6.82 11.81 6.28
CA ARG A 87 6.77 12.50 4.99
C ARG A 87 6.03 11.65 3.96
N ILE A 88 4.99 12.21 3.36
CA ILE A 88 4.33 11.65 2.17
C ILE A 88 4.92 12.33 0.92
N THR A 89 5.29 11.55 -0.09
CA THR A 89 5.75 12.05 -1.39
C THR A 89 4.97 11.35 -2.48
N HIS A 90 4.29 12.13 -3.32
CA HIS A 90 3.59 11.62 -4.49
C HIS A 90 4.56 11.61 -5.67
N LEU A 91 4.77 10.43 -6.26
CA LEU A 91 5.51 10.27 -7.51
C LEU A 91 4.51 10.23 -8.66
N GLY A 92 4.78 10.98 -9.72
CA GLY A 92 3.96 11.09 -10.93
C GLY A 92 4.76 10.74 -12.18
#